data_AF-A0A523D5A9-F1
#
_entry.id   AF-A0A523D5A9-F1
#
_cell.length_a   1.000
_cell.length_b   1.000
_cell.length_c   1.000
_cell.angle_alpha   90.00
_cell.angle_beta   90.00
_cell.angle_gamma   90.00
#
_symmetry.space_group_name_H-M   'P 1'
#
loop_
_entity.id
_entity.type
_entity.pdbx_description
1 polymer ?
#
loop_
_entity_poly.entity_id
_entity_poly.type
_entity_poly.pdbx_seq_one_letter_code
_entity_poly.pdbx_strand_id
1 'polypeptide(L)'
;MGGAEGSSGTRDRCRLEPEQLRWRCDPESFPFEITEELGECPISIIGQPRAMDALRLGFDLRSRGYNIFVAGDVGTGRSTAVRQILTALEKEEKAPEDLVYVHNFKNRDEPRLLAFPAGRGRAFRKAMEAMVQRVQKELPDVFESDAFREQRASLVQAAKDDQKKRLKKFESHIKKEGFAMVQVQRGPLLMPGIMPVVAGNPVDMDQLEKLTEEKKFDRKEYKRFKEKHQQLAVELGALSKDFRQVARDLRRSFDKLDRELAEPLVREAVDEVREEFTAVEVQD
;
A
#
# COMPACT_ATOMS: atom_id res chain seq x y z
N MET A 1 -16.54 -7.61 111.72
CA MET A 1 -17.41 -8.52 110.92
C MET A 1 -18.41 -7.65 110.18
N GLY A 2 -18.27 -7.57 108.87
CA GLY A 2 -19.14 -6.81 107.98
C GLY A 2 -18.62 -7.00 106.57
N GLY A 3 -19.28 -7.87 105.80
CA GLY A 3 -18.87 -8.23 104.44
C GLY A 3 -18.96 -7.03 103.51
N ALA A 4 -17.89 -6.79 102.76
CA ALA A 4 -17.82 -5.70 101.79
C ALA A 4 -18.62 -6.06 100.53
N GLU A 5 -19.56 -5.16 100.21
CA GLU A 5 -20.32 -5.09 98.96
C GLU A 5 -19.36 -4.93 97.76
N GLY A 6 -19.36 -5.92 96.87
CA GLY A 6 -18.50 -5.96 95.68
C GLY A 6 -19.30 -5.81 94.39
N SER A 7 -19.30 -4.59 93.83
CA SER A 7 -19.42 -4.24 92.41
C SER A 7 -20.59 -4.83 91.58
N SER A 8 -21.82 -4.36 91.82
CA SER A 8 -22.92 -4.40 90.83
C SER A 8 -22.83 -3.29 89.77
N GLY A 9 -21.92 -2.31 89.93
CA GLY A 9 -21.96 -1.02 89.23
C GLY A 9 -21.54 -1.00 87.75
N THR A 10 -20.99 -2.07 87.18
CA THR A 10 -20.47 -2.03 85.79
C THR A 10 -21.44 -2.61 84.76
N ARG A 11 -22.31 -3.56 85.14
CA ARG A 11 -23.31 -4.15 84.22
C ARG A 11 -24.49 -3.23 83.97
N ASP A 12 -24.95 -2.50 84.99
CA ASP A 12 -26.04 -1.52 84.83
C ASP A 12 -25.58 -0.22 84.14
N ARG A 13 -24.30 0.15 84.24
CA ARG A 13 -23.76 1.37 83.61
C ARG A 13 -23.73 1.33 82.08
N CYS A 14 -23.71 0.15 81.48
CA CYS A 14 -23.68 -0.06 80.03
C CYS A 14 -24.93 -0.81 79.53
N ARG A 15 -25.97 -0.90 80.36
CA ARG A 15 -27.24 -1.52 79.98
C ARG A 15 -27.92 -0.62 78.94
N LEU A 16 -28.17 -1.17 77.76
CA LEU A 16 -28.91 -0.51 76.70
C LEU A 16 -30.36 -0.95 76.76
N GLU A 17 -31.26 0.01 76.61
CA GLU A 17 -32.69 -0.28 76.47
C GLU A 17 -32.96 -0.92 75.09
N PRO A 18 -34.01 -1.76 74.94
CA PRO A 18 -34.34 -2.42 73.67
C PRO A 18 -34.44 -1.47 72.47
N GLU A 19 -34.85 -0.23 72.71
CA GLU A 19 -34.95 0.84 71.71
C GLU A 19 -33.58 1.31 71.21
N GLN A 20 -32.53 1.19 72.02
CA GLN A 20 -31.15 1.57 71.68
C GLN A 20 -30.40 0.45 70.93
N LEU A 21 -30.95 -0.77 70.88
CA LEU A 21 -30.32 -1.92 70.23
C LEU A 21 -30.46 -1.91 68.70
N ARG A 22 -31.33 -1.07 68.14
CA ARG A 22 -31.51 -0.96 66.69
C ARG A 22 -31.82 0.46 66.27
N TRP A 23 -31.28 0.85 65.11
CA TRP A 23 -31.75 2.05 64.43
C TRP A 23 -33.18 1.84 63.92
N ARG A 24 -34.03 2.86 64.04
CA ARG A 24 -35.37 2.89 63.45
C ARG A 24 -35.44 4.09 62.51
N CYS A 25 -35.87 3.83 61.28
CA CYS A 25 -36.25 4.89 60.35
C CYS A 25 -37.62 5.42 60.77
N ASP A 26 -37.76 6.74 60.86
CA ASP A 26 -39.05 7.39 61.08
C ASP A 26 -39.79 7.50 59.73
N PRO A 27 -40.91 6.78 59.51
CA PRO A 27 -41.64 6.85 58.25
C PRO A 27 -42.21 8.24 57.97
N GLU A 28 -42.52 9.03 59.01
CA GLU A 28 -43.06 10.38 58.87
C GLU A 28 -42.01 11.39 58.36
N SER A 29 -40.72 10.99 58.32
CA SER A 29 -39.63 11.82 57.80
C SER A 29 -39.56 11.89 56.27
N PHE A 30 -40.30 11.05 55.55
CA PHE A 30 -40.31 11.05 54.08
C PHE A 30 -41.43 11.93 53.52
N PRO A 31 -41.16 12.69 52.44
CA PRO A 31 -42.16 13.56 51.81
C PRO A 31 -43.11 12.81 50.86
N PHE A 32 -43.17 11.48 50.92
CA PHE A 32 -43.95 10.62 50.02
C PHE A 32 -44.57 9.44 50.79
N GLU A 33 -45.72 8.96 50.34
CA GLU A 33 -46.42 7.82 50.97
C GLU A 33 -46.00 6.47 50.34
N ILE A 34 -45.80 6.45 49.02
CA ILE A 34 -45.36 5.26 48.26
C ILE A 34 -44.17 5.57 47.36
N THR A 35 -43.31 4.59 47.14
CA THR A 35 -42.08 4.76 46.32
C THR A 35 -42.35 5.02 44.84
N GLU A 36 -43.58 4.85 44.37
CA GLU A 36 -44.00 5.18 43.00
C GLU A 36 -44.12 6.70 42.78
N GLU A 37 -44.28 7.48 43.87
CA GLU A 37 -44.30 8.95 43.83
C GLU A 37 -42.91 9.55 43.63
N LEU A 38 -41.86 8.75 43.86
CA LEU A 38 -40.51 9.11 43.48
C LEU A 38 -40.44 9.06 41.95
N GLY A 39 -40.39 10.23 41.31
CA GLY A 39 -40.15 10.35 39.88
C GLY A 39 -38.81 9.73 39.45
N GLU A 40 -38.42 9.93 38.19
CA GLU A 40 -37.10 9.49 37.72
C GLU A 40 -35.99 10.14 38.56
N CYS A 41 -35.47 9.39 39.53
CA CYS A 41 -34.30 9.81 40.28
C CYS A 41 -33.16 9.97 39.27
N PRO A 42 -32.49 11.13 39.20
CA PRO A 42 -31.30 11.25 38.39
C PRO A 42 -30.30 10.22 38.92
N ILE A 43 -30.09 9.16 38.14
CA ILE A 43 -29.17 8.09 38.46
C ILE A 43 -27.77 8.71 38.42
N SER A 44 -27.38 9.24 39.57
CA SER A 44 -26.07 9.76 39.88
C SER A 44 -25.47 8.85 40.93
N ILE A 45 -24.15 8.77 41.02
CA ILE A 45 -23.53 7.94 42.06
C ILE A 45 -23.90 8.55 43.42
N ILE A 46 -24.79 7.87 44.13
CA ILE A 46 -25.27 8.29 45.45
C ILE A 46 -24.08 8.27 46.42
N GLY A 47 -23.90 9.37 47.16
CA GLY A 47 -22.88 9.46 48.20
C GLY A 47 -21.44 9.66 47.71
N GLN A 48 -21.23 10.01 46.44
CA GLN A 48 -19.88 10.25 45.88
C GLN A 48 -19.70 11.63 45.23
N PRO A 49 -19.95 12.75 45.95
CA PRO A 49 -19.86 14.10 45.37
C PRO A 49 -18.47 14.41 44.81
N ARG A 50 -17.41 14.00 45.54
CA ARG A 50 -16.02 14.19 45.11
C ARG A 50 -15.71 13.51 43.77
N ALA A 51 -16.25 12.31 43.53
CA ALA A 51 -16.02 11.58 42.29
C ALA A 51 -16.73 12.27 41.12
N MET A 52 -17.94 12.78 41.35
CA MET A 52 -18.71 13.52 40.35
C MET A 52 -18.01 14.83 39.97
N ASP A 53 -17.47 15.57 40.95
CA ASP A 53 -16.72 16.81 40.68
C ASP A 53 -15.42 16.55 39.93
N ALA A 54 -14.71 15.47 40.27
CA ALA A 54 -13.50 15.06 39.55
C ALA A 54 -13.79 14.65 38.09
N LEU A 55 -14.91 13.96 37.85
CA LEU A 55 -15.35 13.61 36.50
C LEU A 55 -15.72 14.84 35.68
N ARG A 56 -16.49 15.78 36.26
CA ARG A 56 -16.84 17.05 35.60
C ARG A 56 -15.59 17.85 35.22
N LEU A 57 -14.69 18.06 36.19
CA LEU A 57 -13.42 18.74 35.94
C LEU A 57 -12.60 18.03 34.85
N GLY A 58 -12.54 16.70 34.89
CA GLY A 58 -11.81 15.91 33.90
C GLY A 58 -12.39 16.03 32.49
N PHE A 59 -13.72 16.12 32.34
CA PHE A 59 -14.37 16.30 31.04
C PHE A 59 -14.30 17.75 30.52
N ASP A 60 -14.21 18.74 31.40
CA ASP A 60 -13.99 20.14 31.02
C ASP A 60 -12.54 20.40 30.55
N LEU A 61 -11.58 19.57 30.98
CA LEU A 61 -10.18 19.66 30.54
C LEU A 61 -9.98 19.09 29.13
N ARG A 62 -10.07 19.94 28.11
CA ARG A 62 -9.91 19.57 26.68
C ARG A 62 -8.46 19.54 26.16
N SER A 63 -7.48 19.40 27.05
CA SER A 63 -6.06 19.40 26.69
C SER A 63 -5.54 17.99 26.35
N ARG A 64 -4.68 17.88 25.34
CA ARG A 64 -4.02 16.61 25.00
C ARG A 64 -3.16 16.12 26.18
N GLY A 65 -3.20 14.82 26.44
CA GLY A 65 -2.42 14.16 27.51
C GLY A 65 -3.15 13.98 28.84
N TYR A 66 -4.39 14.49 28.98
CA TYR A 66 -5.23 14.26 30.16
C TYR A 66 -6.11 13.04 29.93
N ASN A 67 -5.99 12.05 30.80
CA ASN A 67 -6.82 10.85 30.81
C ASN A 67 -7.44 10.70 32.21
N ILE A 68 -8.69 10.25 32.28
CA ILE A 68 -9.37 9.99 33.55
C ILE A 68 -9.25 8.49 33.88
N PHE A 69 -8.85 8.18 35.11
CA PHE A 69 -8.83 6.82 35.64
C PHE A 69 -9.83 6.71 36.81
N VAL A 70 -10.71 5.71 36.76
CA VAL A 70 -11.78 5.51 37.75
C VAL A 70 -11.54 4.23 38.55
N ALA A 71 -11.28 4.37 39.84
CA ALA A 71 -11.07 3.27 40.78
C ALA A 71 -12.20 3.17 41.81
N GLY A 72 -12.40 1.97 42.36
CA GLY A 72 -13.39 1.69 43.39
C GLY A 72 -13.74 0.22 43.49
N ASP A 73 -14.57 -0.14 44.45
CA ASP A 73 -14.96 -1.53 44.67
C ASP A 73 -15.88 -2.05 43.54
N VAL A 74 -15.97 -3.37 43.43
CA VAL A 74 -16.87 -4.04 42.49
C VAL A 74 -18.32 -3.82 42.93
N GLY A 75 -19.24 -3.61 41.97
CA GLY A 75 -20.67 -3.41 42.26
C GLY A 75 -21.08 -1.96 42.56
N THR A 76 -20.14 -1.00 42.51
CA THR A 76 -20.40 0.43 42.79
C THR A 76 -21.01 1.22 41.61
N GLY A 77 -21.34 0.57 40.49
CA GLY A 77 -21.97 1.23 39.34
C GLY A 77 -21.09 2.22 38.56
N ARG A 78 -19.76 2.19 38.74
CA ARG A 78 -18.78 3.13 38.12
C ARG A 78 -18.97 3.33 36.61
N SER A 79 -19.03 2.24 35.84
CA SER A 79 -19.17 2.33 34.37
C SER A 79 -20.51 2.95 33.95
N THR A 80 -21.58 2.63 34.67
CA THR A 80 -22.92 3.18 34.42
C THR A 80 -22.92 4.69 34.63
N ALA A 81 -22.33 5.14 35.74
CA ALA A 81 -22.23 6.55 36.06
C ALA A 81 -21.38 7.35 35.05
N VAL A 82 -20.21 6.82 34.65
CA VAL A 82 -19.37 7.46 33.63
C VAL A 82 -20.14 7.59 32.31
N ARG A 83 -20.83 6.54 31.87
CA ARG A 83 -21.64 6.58 30.64
C ARG A 83 -22.76 7.61 30.73
N GLN A 84 -23.46 7.70 31.86
CA GLN A 84 -24.56 8.65 32.03
C GLN A 84 -24.07 10.11 32.00
N ILE A 85 -22.93 10.40 32.64
CA ILE A 85 -22.33 11.74 32.59
C ILE A 85 -21.91 12.08 31.16
N LEU A 86 -21.27 11.15 30.44
CA LEU A 86 -20.90 11.35 29.03
C LEU A 86 -22.13 11.64 28.16
N THR A 87 -23.20 10.84 28.27
CA THR A 87 -24.44 11.07 27.51
C THR A 87 -25.14 12.39 27.86
N ALA A 88 -24.98 12.88 29.10
CA ALA A 88 -25.50 14.20 29.50
C ALA A 88 -24.68 15.35 28.89
N LEU A 89 -23.36 15.16 28.71
CA LEU A 89 -22.44 16.13 28.10
C LEU A 89 -22.50 16.16 26.56
N GLU A 90 -22.85 15.03 25.92
CA GLU A 90 -22.85 14.82 24.47
C GLU A 90 -23.82 15.72 23.67
N LYS A 91 -24.68 16.53 24.30
CA LYS A 91 -25.74 17.27 23.60
C LYS A 91 -25.29 18.52 22.82
N GLU A 92 -24.07 19.03 23.03
CA GLU A 92 -23.64 20.32 22.42
C GLU A 92 -22.38 20.24 21.52
N GLU A 93 -21.84 19.05 21.24
CA GLU A 93 -20.59 18.92 20.49
C GLU A 93 -20.76 18.72 18.98
N LYS A 94 -19.78 19.21 18.20
CA LYS A 94 -19.67 18.95 16.75
C LYS A 94 -19.42 17.46 16.52
N ALA A 95 -20.06 16.90 15.48
CA ALA A 95 -19.80 15.53 15.08
C ALA A 95 -18.31 15.30 14.81
N PRO A 96 -17.74 14.17 15.24
CA PRO A 96 -16.32 13.88 15.04
C PRO A 96 -16.00 13.76 13.55
N GLU A 97 -14.74 14.05 13.22
CA GLU A 97 -14.22 13.91 11.87
C GLU A 97 -14.21 12.44 11.42
N ASP A 98 -14.42 12.24 10.13
CA ASP A 98 -14.25 10.95 9.47
C ASP A 98 -12.73 10.75 9.23
N LEU A 99 -12.15 9.76 9.90
CA LEU A 99 -10.75 9.36 9.73
C LEU A 99 -10.64 8.24 8.69
N VAL A 100 -9.92 8.50 7.59
CA VAL A 100 -9.80 7.57 6.45
C VAL A 100 -8.34 7.27 6.18
N TYR A 101 -7.97 5.99 6.24
CA TYR A 101 -6.65 5.54 5.79
C TYR A 101 -6.64 5.30 4.28
N VAL A 102 -5.64 5.87 3.61
CA VAL A 102 -5.40 5.66 2.19
C VAL A 102 -4.06 4.98 1.95
N HIS A 103 -4.00 4.23 0.85
CA HIS A 103 -2.77 3.54 0.47
C HIS A 103 -1.68 4.54 0.09
N ASN A 104 -0.48 4.34 0.62
CA ASN A 104 0.69 5.11 0.28
C ASN A 104 1.51 4.39 -0.79
N PHE A 105 1.42 4.88 -2.03
CA PHE A 105 2.15 4.29 -3.17
C PHE A 105 3.67 4.40 -3.06
N LYS A 106 4.21 5.29 -2.20
CA LYS A 106 5.66 5.42 -1.98
C LYS A 106 6.16 4.41 -0.95
N ASN A 107 5.39 4.20 0.12
CA ASN A 107 5.72 3.23 1.17
C ASN A 107 4.46 2.47 1.60
N ARG A 108 4.37 1.19 1.23
CA ARG A 108 3.16 0.38 1.41
C ARG A 108 2.85 0.09 2.88
N ASP A 109 3.87 0.09 3.73
CA ASP A 109 3.75 -0.20 5.16
C ASP A 109 3.39 1.05 6.00
N GLU A 110 3.32 2.22 5.36
CA GLU A 110 3.00 3.51 5.99
C GLU A 110 1.72 4.11 5.36
N PRO A 111 0.52 3.59 5.68
CA PRO A 111 -0.73 4.16 5.19
C PRO A 111 -0.89 5.60 5.69
N ARG A 112 -1.47 6.46 4.85
CA ARG A 112 -1.66 7.88 5.18
C ARG A 112 -3.04 8.11 5.77
N LEU A 113 -3.12 8.96 6.78
CA LEU A 113 -4.37 9.34 7.41
C LEU A 113 -4.90 10.63 6.79
N LEU A 114 -6.16 10.58 6.35
CA LEU A 114 -6.93 11.74 5.91
C LEU A 114 -8.04 12.02 6.91
N ALA A 115 -8.20 13.29 7.29
CA ALA A 115 -9.29 13.75 8.14
C ALA A 115 -10.33 14.48 7.30
N PHE A 116 -11.60 14.08 7.43
CA PHE A 116 -12.72 14.65 6.70
C PHE A 116 -13.79 15.18 7.68
N PRO A 117 -14.57 16.21 7.29
CA PRO A 117 -15.79 16.53 8.03
C PRO A 117 -16.72 15.32 8.12
N ALA A 118 -17.49 15.23 9.21
CA ALA A 118 -18.38 14.10 9.48
C ALA A 118 -19.24 13.72 8.25
N GLY A 119 -19.18 12.45 7.85
CA GLY A 119 -19.91 11.89 6.72
C GLY A 119 -19.25 12.07 5.33
N ARG A 120 -18.23 12.92 5.18
CA ARG A 120 -17.52 13.12 3.90
C ARG A 120 -16.56 11.99 3.55
N GLY A 121 -16.08 11.23 4.52
CA GLY A 121 -15.20 10.08 4.27
C GLY A 121 -15.90 8.96 3.48
N ARG A 122 -17.20 8.74 3.72
CA ARG A 122 -18.01 7.80 2.92
C ARG A 122 -18.20 8.27 1.49
N ALA A 123 -18.39 9.57 1.28
CA ALA A 123 -18.48 10.15 -0.07
C ALA A 123 -17.15 9.97 -0.82
N PHE A 124 -16.03 10.27 -0.17
CA PHE A 124 -14.69 10.08 -0.74
C PHE A 124 -14.44 8.65 -1.18
N ARG A 125 -14.79 7.66 -0.34
CA ARG A 125 -14.68 6.25 -0.70
C ARG A 125 -15.46 5.92 -1.99
N LYS A 126 -16.70 6.39 -2.11
CA LYS A 126 -17.53 6.15 -3.31
C LYS A 126 -16.92 6.81 -4.55
N ALA A 127 -16.41 8.03 -4.41
CA ALA A 127 -15.75 8.73 -5.52
C ALA A 127 -14.50 7.97 -6.00
N MET A 128 -13.68 7.47 -5.07
CA MET A 128 -12.53 6.62 -5.40
C MET A 128 -12.92 5.31 -6.09
N GLU A 129 -13.97 4.64 -5.62
CA GLU A 129 -14.49 3.41 -6.26
C GLU A 129 -14.99 3.71 -7.69
N ALA A 130 -15.71 4.82 -7.89
CA ALA A 130 -16.18 5.24 -9.21
C ALA A 130 -15.03 5.62 -10.16
N MET A 131 -14.03 6.35 -9.67
CA MET A 131 -12.82 6.70 -10.42
C MET A 131 -12.11 5.44 -10.94
N VAL A 132 -11.90 4.44 -10.07
CA VAL A 132 -11.25 3.17 -10.47
C VAL A 132 -12.08 2.43 -11.52
N GLN A 133 -13.40 2.36 -11.34
CA GLN A 133 -14.29 1.72 -12.32
C GLN A 133 -14.28 2.41 -13.68
N ARG A 134 -14.26 3.75 -13.69
CA ARG A 134 -14.15 4.55 -14.91
C ARG A 134 -12.85 4.24 -15.66
N VAL A 135 -11.71 4.30 -14.97
CA VAL A 135 -10.41 3.98 -15.58
C VAL A 135 -10.39 2.54 -16.10
N GLN A 136 -10.93 1.57 -15.36
CA GLN A 136 -11.00 0.18 -15.82
C GLN A 136 -11.84 -0.01 -17.09
N LYS A 137 -12.85 0.83 -17.29
CA LYS A 137 -13.74 0.77 -18.46
C LYS A 137 -13.18 1.51 -19.66
N GLU A 138 -12.63 2.70 -19.47
CA GLU A 138 -12.20 3.59 -20.56
C GLU A 138 -10.78 3.28 -21.07
N LEU A 139 -9.91 2.73 -20.20
CA LEU A 139 -8.52 2.45 -20.56
C LEU A 139 -8.37 1.38 -21.66
N PRO A 140 -9.15 0.28 -21.69
CA PRO A 140 -9.15 -0.66 -22.81
C PRO A 140 -9.46 0.01 -24.15
N ASP A 141 -10.44 0.91 -24.21
CA ASP A 141 -10.82 1.60 -25.45
C ASP A 141 -9.66 2.44 -26.02
N VAL A 142 -8.87 3.08 -25.15
CA VAL A 142 -7.66 3.81 -25.54
C VAL A 142 -6.63 2.87 -26.16
N PHE A 143 -6.41 1.69 -25.56
CA PHE A 143 -5.48 0.68 -26.08
C PHE A 143 -6.00 -0.08 -27.29
N GLU A 144 -7.31 -0.06 -27.55
CA GLU A 144 -7.90 -0.64 -28.75
C GLU A 144 -8.00 0.36 -29.91
N SER A 145 -7.78 1.65 -29.65
CA SER A 145 -7.82 2.71 -30.66
C SER A 145 -6.84 2.47 -31.81
N ASP A 146 -7.26 2.87 -33.02
CA ASP A 146 -6.41 2.77 -34.21
C ASP A 146 -5.13 3.59 -34.06
N ALA A 147 -5.22 4.76 -33.42
CA ALA A 147 -4.06 5.60 -33.12
C ALA A 147 -2.99 4.85 -32.30
N PHE A 148 -3.39 4.09 -31.27
CA PHE A 148 -2.46 3.27 -30.50
C PHE A 148 -1.84 2.16 -31.34
N ARG A 149 -2.67 1.43 -32.10
CA ARG A 149 -2.22 0.33 -32.96
C ARG A 149 -1.23 0.80 -34.01
N GLU A 150 -1.49 1.93 -34.65
CA GLU A 150 -0.61 2.55 -35.64
C GLU A 150 0.73 3.00 -35.04
N GLN A 151 0.71 3.71 -33.90
CA GLN A 151 1.94 4.15 -33.24
C GLN A 151 2.79 2.95 -32.78
N ARG A 152 2.15 1.92 -32.22
CA ARG A 152 2.83 0.70 -31.80
C ARG A 152 3.42 -0.06 -32.98
N ALA A 153 2.69 -0.17 -34.10
CA ALA A 153 3.18 -0.79 -35.33
C ALA A 153 4.38 -0.02 -35.90
N SER A 154 4.33 1.32 -35.88
CA SER A 154 5.41 2.20 -36.33
C SER A 154 6.70 1.98 -35.52
N LEU A 155 6.60 1.85 -34.20
CA LEU A 155 7.75 1.55 -33.33
C LEU A 155 8.38 0.19 -33.66
N VAL A 156 7.55 -0.84 -33.87
CA VAL A 156 8.03 -2.18 -34.28
C VAL A 156 8.73 -2.11 -35.64
N GLN A 157 8.15 -1.39 -36.59
CA GLN A 157 8.69 -1.26 -37.93
C GLN A 157 10.03 -0.51 -37.90
N ALA A 158 10.13 0.58 -37.15
CA ALA A 158 11.39 1.31 -36.96
C ALA A 158 12.50 0.43 -36.37
N ALA A 159 12.18 -0.40 -35.38
CA ALA A 159 13.14 -1.34 -34.80
C ALA A 159 13.59 -2.43 -35.80
N LYS A 160 12.65 -2.98 -36.59
CA LYS A 160 12.97 -3.93 -37.67
C LYS A 160 13.87 -3.31 -38.73
N ASP A 161 13.60 -2.08 -39.12
CA ASP A 161 14.39 -1.37 -40.13
C ASP A 161 15.79 -1.04 -39.62
N ASP A 162 15.95 -0.68 -38.33
CA ASP A 162 17.27 -0.50 -37.72
C ASP A 162 18.07 -1.82 -37.70
N GLN A 163 17.45 -2.92 -37.25
CA GLN A 163 18.08 -4.25 -37.26
C GLN A 163 18.50 -4.66 -38.67
N LYS A 164 17.63 -4.47 -39.67
CA LYS A 164 17.92 -4.79 -41.08
C LYS A 164 19.06 -3.95 -41.64
N LYS A 165 19.13 -2.66 -41.30
CA LYS A 165 20.23 -1.77 -41.72
C LYS A 165 21.57 -2.24 -41.13
N ARG A 166 21.61 -2.55 -39.83
CA ARG A 166 22.81 -3.05 -39.15
C ARG A 166 23.25 -4.41 -39.71
N LEU A 167 22.32 -5.33 -39.93
CA LEU A 167 22.59 -6.63 -40.52
C LEU A 167 23.19 -6.50 -41.93
N LYS A 168 22.55 -5.72 -42.81
CA LYS A 168 23.06 -5.48 -44.17
C LYS A 168 24.45 -4.87 -44.18
N LYS A 169 24.74 -3.94 -43.25
CA LYS A 169 26.08 -3.35 -43.10
C LYS A 169 27.11 -4.40 -42.72
N PHE A 170 26.77 -5.29 -41.79
CA PHE A 170 27.64 -6.39 -41.36
C PHE A 170 27.83 -7.44 -42.46
N GLU A 171 26.77 -7.87 -43.14
CA GLU A 171 26.84 -8.79 -44.29
C GLU A 171 27.73 -8.24 -45.42
N SER A 172 27.61 -6.94 -45.71
CA SER A 172 28.45 -6.28 -46.71
C SER A 172 29.92 -6.20 -46.28
N HIS A 173 30.18 -6.08 -44.98
CA HIS A 173 31.52 -6.06 -44.42
C HIS A 173 32.17 -7.45 -44.53
N ILE A 174 31.53 -8.50 -44.01
CA ILE A 174 32.08 -9.86 -44.04
C ILE A 174 32.27 -10.38 -45.47
N LYS A 175 31.39 -10.00 -46.41
CA LYS A 175 31.52 -10.37 -47.83
C LYS A 175 32.78 -9.79 -48.48
N LYS A 176 33.16 -8.55 -48.14
CA LYS A 176 34.42 -7.94 -48.60
C LYS A 176 35.65 -8.64 -48.03
N GLU A 177 35.51 -9.21 -46.84
CA GLU A 177 36.57 -9.95 -46.15
C GLU A 177 36.69 -11.41 -46.61
N GLY A 178 35.84 -11.87 -47.53
CA GLY A 178 35.84 -13.24 -48.07
C GLY A 178 35.03 -14.24 -47.24
N PHE A 179 34.07 -13.77 -46.44
CA PHE A 179 33.21 -14.58 -45.59
C PHE A 179 31.73 -14.44 -45.98
N ALA A 180 30.94 -15.45 -45.62
CA ALA A 180 29.49 -15.44 -45.74
C ALA A 180 28.85 -15.71 -44.37
N MET A 181 27.69 -15.10 -44.14
CA MET A 181 26.86 -15.45 -43.00
C MET A 181 26.01 -16.67 -43.36
N VAL A 182 26.01 -17.67 -42.47
CA VAL A 182 25.26 -18.93 -42.63
C VAL A 182 24.48 -19.22 -41.36
N GLN A 183 23.46 -20.07 -41.44
CA GLN A 183 22.80 -20.61 -40.25
C GLN A 183 23.46 -21.93 -39.88
N VAL A 184 24.06 -21.96 -38.69
CA VAL A 184 24.71 -23.15 -38.14
C VAL A 184 23.81 -23.75 -37.08
N GLN A 185 23.55 -25.05 -37.18
CA GLN A 185 22.81 -25.78 -36.16
C GLN A 185 23.75 -26.12 -35.00
N ARG A 186 23.44 -25.58 -33.81
CA ARG A 186 24.10 -25.97 -32.55
C ARG A 186 23.05 -26.59 -31.63
N GLY A 187 22.99 -27.92 -31.64
CA GLY A 187 21.94 -28.67 -30.95
C GLY A 187 20.57 -28.40 -31.57
N PRO A 188 19.52 -28.12 -30.77
CA PRO A 188 18.19 -27.81 -31.30
C PRO A 188 18.05 -26.38 -31.86
N LEU A 189 19.07 -25.53 -31.76
CA LEU A 189 19.00 -24.11 -32.12
C LEU A 189 19.77 -23.82 -33.42
N LEU A 190 19.14 -23.08 -34.32
CA LEU A 190 19.79 -22.45 -35.47
C LEU A 190 20.36 -21.10 -35.05
N MET A 191 21.66 -20.91 -35.21
CA MET A 191 22.33 -19.65 -34.89
C MET A 191 23.05 -19.08 -36.10
N PRO A 192 23.12 -17.75 -36.25
CA PRO A 192 23.97 -17.14 -37.28
C PRO A 192 25.43 -17.45 -36.97
N GLY A 193 26.14 -17.95 -37.98
CA GLY A 193 27.57 -18.20 -37.99
C GLY A 193 28.23 -17.53 -39.19
N ILE A 194 29.56 -17.47 -39.17
CA ILE A 194 30.37 -16.86 -40.22
C ILE A 194 31.30 -17.94 -40.76
N MET A 195 31.35 -18.11 -42.08
CA MET A 195 32.20 -19.10 -42.73
C MET A 195 33.01 -18.46 -43.87
N PRO A 196 34.29 -18.82 -44.03
CA PRO A 196 35.07 -18.39 -45.19
C PRO A 196 34.49 -18.94 -46.49
N VAL A 197 34.58 -18.16 -47.57
CA VAL A 197 34.12 -18.56 -48.90
C VAL A 197 35.32 -19.00 -49.72
N VAL A 198 35.37 -20.29 -50.06
CA VAL A 198 36.43 -20.90 -50.87
C VAL A 198 35.81 -21.49 -52.13
N ALA A 199 36.36 -21.14 -53.30
CA ALA A 199 35.81 -21.53 -54.60
C ALA A 199 34.29 -21.23 -54.76
N GLY A 200 33.82 -20.14 -54.14
CA GLY A 200 32.42 -19.71 -54.17
C GLY A 200 31.49 -20.36 -53.14
N ASN A 201 31.98 -21.33 -52.36
CA ASN A 201 31.19 -22.04 -51.36
C ASN A 201 31.63 -21.67 -49.92
N PRO A 202 30.69 -21.45 -48.98
CA PRO A 202 31.01 -21.36 -47.55
C PRO A 202 31.56 -22.68 -47.03
N VAL A 203 32.74 -22.66 -46.43
CA VAL A 203 33.41 -23.85 -45.87
C VAL A 203 33.60 -23.65 -44.38
N ASP A 204 33.32 -24.68 -43.58
CA ASP A 204 33.53 -24.63 -42.13
C ASP A 204 35.04 -24.53 -41.80
N MET A 205 35.38 -23.81 -40.73
CA MET A 205 36.78 -23.60 -40.33
C MET A 205 37.51 -24.92 -40.02
N ASP A 206 36.84 -25.91 -39.43
CA ASP A 206 37.43 -27.22 -39.11
C ASP A 206 37.68 -28.04 -40.38
N GLN A 207 36.79 -27.91 -41.37
CA GLN A 207 36.98 -28.53 -42.69
C GLN A 207 38.14 -27.87 -43.46
N LEU A 208 38.26 -26.55 -43.36
CA LEU A 208 39.35 -25.81 -43.99
C LEU A 208 40.72 -26.16 -43.36
N GLU A 209 40.76 -26.41 -42.06
CA GLU A 209 41.97 -26.88 -41.36
C GLU A 209 42.43 -28.25 -41.89
N LYS A 210 41.51 -29.21 -42.02
CA LYS A 210 41.81 -30.53 -42.60
C LYS A 210 42.32 -30.45 -44.05
N LEU A 211 41.68 -29.63 -44.89
CA LEU A 211 42.13 -29.41 -46.26
C LEU A 211 43.55 -28.80 -46.33
N THR A 212 43.90 -27.99 -45.34
CA THR A 212 45.23 -27.40 -45.20
C THR A 212 46.27 -28.44 -44.74
N GLU A 213 45.90 -29.36 -43.83
CA GLU A 213 46.73 -30.48 -43.40
C GLU A 213 46.99 -31.48 -44.55
N GLU A 214 45.98 -31.74 -45.37
CA GLU A 214 46.06 -32.56 -46.59
C GLU A 214 46.82 -31.89 -47.75
N LYS A 215 47.38 -30.69 -47.55
CA LYS A 215 48.06 -29.85 -48.57
C LYS A 215 47.17 -29.46 -49.76
N LYS A 216 45.85 -29.52 -49.62
CA LYS A 216 44.87 -29.10 -50.63
C LYS A 216 44.50 -27.62 -50.53
N PHE A 217 44.98 -26.93 -49.51
CA PHE A 217 44.76 -25.50 -49.28
C PHE A 217 46.02 -24.81 -48.74
N ASP A 218 46.25 -23.55 -49.11
CA ASP A 218 47.46 -22.82 -48.72
C ASP A 218 47.48 -22.48 -47.22
N ARG A 219 48.60 -22.76 -46.55
CA ARG A 219 48.76 -22.51 -45.11
C ARG A 219 48.74 -21.03 -44.75
N LYS A 220 49.24 -20.14 -45.62
CA LYS A 220 49.25 -18.69 -45.35
C LYS A 220 47.84 -18.12 -45.48
N GLU A 221 47.10 -18.53 -46.50
CA GLU A 221 45.68 -18.17 -46.63
C GLU A 221 44.83 -18.69 -45.48
N TYR A 222 45.04 -19.94 -45.03
CA TYR A 222 44.34 -20.48 -43.86
C TYR A 222 44.58 -19.63 -42.61
N LYS A 223 45.84 -19.25 -42.34
CA LYS A 223 46.17 -18.41 -41.18
C LYS A 223 45.47 -17.04 -41.25
N ARG A 224 45.42 -16.42 -42.44
CA ARG A 224 44.69 -15.17 -42.69
C ARG A 224 43.19 -15.33 -42.44
N PHE A 225 42.57 -16.40 -42.94
CA PHE A 225 41.16 -16.69 -42.68
C PHE A 225 40.89 -16.93 -41.19
N LYS A 226 41.78 -17.65 -40.49
CA LYS A 226 41.65 -17.90 -39.04
C LYS A 226 41.67 -16.62 -38.21
N GLU A 227 42.61 -15.72 -38.49
CA GLU A 227 42.72 -14.42 -37.81
C GLU A 227 41.49 -13.53 -38.09
N LYS A 228 41.07 -13.41 -39.35
CA LYS A 228 39.86 -12.65 -39.71
C LYS A 228 38.58 -13.25 -39.15
N HIS A 229 38.45 -14.58 -39.15
CA HIS A 229 37.29 -15.26 -38.58
C HIS A 229 37.13 -14.93 -37.09
N GLN A 230 38.23 -14.91 -36.33
CA GLN A 230 38.21 -14.51 -34.92
C GLN A 230 37.75 -13.05 -34.75
N GLN A 231 38.25 -12.12 -35.57
CA GLN A 231 37.83 -10.71 -35.54
C GLN A 231 36.33 -10.56 -35.86
N LEU A 232 35.87 -11.17 -36.95
CA LEU A 232 34.47 -11.12 -37.39
C LEU A 232 33.53 -11.82 -36.40
N ALA A 233 33.99 -12.86 -35.69
CA ALA A 233 33.21 -13.51 -34.63
C ALA A 233 33.00 -12.57 -33.43
N VAL A 234 34.00 -11.76 -33.06
CA VAL A 234 33.87 -10.73 -32.02
C VAL A 234 32.85 -9.67 -32.45
N GLU A 235 32.93 -9.22 -33.71
CA GLU A 235 31.98 -8.24 -34.27
C GLU A 235 30.54 -8.78 -34.34
N LEU A 236 30.35 -10.05 -34.69
CA LEU A 236 29.04 -10.71 -34.63
C LEU A 236 28.48 -10.75 -33.20
N GLY A 237 29.35 -10.97 -32.23
CA GLY A 237 29.03 -10.87 -30.81
C GLY A 237 28.58 -9.45 -30.42
N ALA A 238 29.22 -8.42 -30.95
CA ALA A 238 28.83 -7.02 -30.76
C ALA A 238 27.48 -6.71 -31.43
N LEU A 239 27.27 -7.16 -32.68
CA LEU A 239 25.99 -7.01 -33.38
C LEU A 239 24.84 -7.68 -32.61
N SER A 240 25.09 -8.84 -32.02
CA SER A 240 24.12 -9.53 -31.16
C SER A 240 23.80 -8.75 -29.88
N LYS A 241 24.77 -8.05 -29.29
CA LYS A 241 24.55 -7.13 -28.15
C LYS A 241 23.72 -5.92 -28.58
N ASP A 242 24.00 -5.35 -29.74
CA ASP A 242 23.24 -4.23 -30.31
C ASP A 242 21.79 -4.61 -30.55
N PHE A 243 21.50 -5.78 -31.13
CA PHE A 243 20.12 -6.24 -31.32
C PHE A 243 19.36 -6.41 -30.01
N ARG A 244 20.02 -6.88 -28.94
CA ARG A 244 19.44 -6.91 -27.60
C ARG A 244 19.18 -5.50 -27.06
N GLN A 245 20.04 -4.53 -27.36
CA GLN A 245 19.83 -3.13 -26.98
C GLN A 245 18.63 -2.53 -27.71
N VAL A 246 18.50 -2.73 -29.03
CA VAL A 246 17.34 -2.32 -29.81
C VAL A 246 16.05 -2.91 -29.25
N ALA A 247 16.06 -4.19 -28.85
CA ALA A 247 14.90 -4.82 -28.22
C ALA A 247 14.54 -4.19 -26.86
N ARG A 248 15.54 -3.82 -26.04
CA ARG A 248 15.32 -3.09 -24.78
C ARG A 248 14.73 -1.70 -25.03
N ASP A 249 15.26 -0.98 -26.02
CA ASP A 249 14.81 0.37 -26.34
C ASP A 249 13.39 0.37 -26.93
N LEU A 250 13.05 -0.64 -27.73
CA LEU A 250 11.67 -0.87 -28.18
C LEU A 250 10.72 -1.09 -26.99
N ARG A 251 11.12 -1.90 -26.01
CA ARG A 251 10.30 -2.12 -24.80
C ARG A 251 10.09 -0.84 -23.99
N ARG A 252 11.15 -0.05 -23.79
CA ARG A 252 11.06 1.28 -23.16
C ARG A 252 10.14 2.22 -23.93
N SER A 253 10.17 2.13 -25.27
CA SER A 253 9.31 2.95 -26.13
C SER A 253 7.83 2.55 -26.00
N PHE A 254 7.53 1.25 -25.82
CA PHE A 254 6.17 0.81 -25.48
C PHE A 254 5.75 1.34 -24.12
N ASP A 255 6.56 1.18 -23.07
CA ASP A 255 6.20 1.68 -21.73
C ASP A 255 5.93 3.20 -21.74
N LYS A 256 6.71 3.95 -22.56
CA LYS A 256 6.51 5.39 -22.75
C LYS A 256 5.23 5.71 -23.49
N LEU A 257 4.94 5.00 -24.59
CA LEU A 257 3.71 5.15 -25.37
C LEU A 257 2.47 4.85 -24.51
N ASP A 258 2.50 3.74 -23.77
CA ASP A 258 1.42 3.34 -22.86
C ASP A 258 1.14 4.44 -21.84
N ARG A 259 2.20 5.03 -21.27
CA ARG A 259 2.07 6.15 -20.32
C ARG A 259 1.54 7.42 -20.99
N GLU A 260 2.07 7.81 -22.14
CA GLU A 260 1.65 9.04 -22.85
C GLU A 260 0.16 9.03 -23.19
N LEU A 261 -0.40 7.85 -23.49
CA LEU A 261 -1.82 7.70 -23.84
C LEU A 261 -2.73 7.47 -22.63
N ALA A 262 -2.26 6.75 -21.61
CA ALA A 262 -3.05 6.49 -20.41
C ALA A 262 -3.07 7.70 -19.44
N GLU A 263 -1.99 8.49 -19.40
CA GLU A 263 -1.83 9.57 -18.43
C GLU A 263 -2.92 10.64 -18.49
N PRO A 264 -3.36 11.14 -19.67
CA PRO A 264 -4.45 12.11 -19.74
C PRO A 264 -5.76 11.59 -19.14
N LEU A 265 -6.13 10.34 -19.47
CA LEU A 265 -7.35 9.69 -19.00
C LEU A 265 -7.33 9.51 -17.47
N VAL A 266 -6.23 8.99 -16.93
CA VAL A 266 -6.07 8.79 -15.49
C VAL A 266 -6.03 10.13 -14.75
N ARG A 267 -5.35 11.13 -15.32
CA ARG A 267 -5.25 12.47 -14.74
C ARG A 267 -6.62 13.13 -14.64
N GLU A 268 -7.41 13.09 -15.70
CA GLU A 268 -8.79 13.61 -15.70
C GLU A 268 -9.64 12.95 -14.60
N ALA A 269 -9.62 11.62 -14.52
CA ALA A 269 -10.38 10.89 -13.50
C ALA A 269 -9.92 11.22 -12.06
N VAL A 270 -8.62 11.44 -11.85
CA VAL A 270 -8.06 11.84 -10.54
C VAL A 270 -8.40 13.28 -10.21
N ASP A 271 -8.32 14.19 -11.18
CA ASP A 271 -8.58 15.61 -10.98
C ASP A 271 -10.05 15.87 -10.61
N GLU A 272 -11.01 15.11 -11.15
CA GLU A 272 -12.42 15.16 -10.72
C GLU A 272 -12.59 14.88 -9.22
N VAL A 273 -11.95 13.82 -8.71
CA VAL A 273 -11.99 13.51 -7.27
C VAL A 273 -11.27 14.60 -6.47
N ARG A 274 -10.16 15.11 -6.99
CA ARG A 274 -9.38 16.14 -6.30
C ARG A 274 -10.14 17.46 -6.16
N GLU A 275 -10.87 17.86 -7.19
CA GLU A 275 -11.72 19.06 -7.19
C GLU A 275 -12.89 18.91 -6.21
N GLU A 276 -13.49 17.72 -6.12
CA GLU A 276 -14.58 17.46 -5.16
C GLU A 276 -14.12 17.48 -3.69
N PHE A 277 -12.87 17.09 -3.42
CA PHE A 277 -12.31 16.92 -2.08
C PHE A 277 -11.10 17.83 -1.77
N THR A 278 -11.22 19.13 -2.06
CA THR A 278 -10.14 20.13 -1.88
C THR A 278 -9.76 20.46 -0.43
N ALA A 279 -10.67 20.28 0.53
CA ALA A 279 -10.49 20.70 1.92
C ALA A 279 -9.89 19.60 2.84
N VAL A 280 -9.20 18.61 2.29
CA VAL A 280 -8.70 17.45 3.04
C VAL A 280 -7.28 17.70 3.52
N GLU A 281 -7.07 17.66 4.83
CA GLU A 281 -5.74 17.69 5.42
C GLU A 281 -5.16 16.27 5.47
N VAL A 282 -3.95 16.11 4.93
CA VAL A 282 -3.15 14.88 5.08
C VAL A 282 -2.42 15.00 6.40
N GLN A 283 -2.70 14.09 7.33
CA GLN A 283 -1.96 14.00 8.58
C GLN A 283 -0.72 13.13 8.35
N ASP A 284 0.46 13.68 8.65
CA ASP A 284 1.75 13.00 8.62
C ASP A 284 1.92 12.05 9.81
#